data_AF-A0A4Q5N2E1-F1
#
_entry.id   AF-A0A4Q5N2E1-F1
#
_cell.length_a   1.000
_cell.length_b   1.000
_cell.length_c   1.000
_cell.angle_alpha   90.00
_cell.angle_beta   90.00
_cell.angle_gamma   90.00
#
_symmetry.space_group_name_H-M   'P 1'
#
loop_
_entity.id
_entity.type
_entity.pdbx_description
1 polymer ?
#
loop_
_entity_poly.entity_id
_entity_poly.type
_entity_poly.pdbx_seq_one_letter_code
_entity_poly.pdbx_strand_id
1 'polypeptide(L)'
;MPAPTVPTAAGDLAPFVDAARSADSRLREAAALINGAVRSTAVVVDARTVAAVQAAEPEQVAATIPPGMPEPLLRAVLLTYSDLVSRYAAISSFRIAAGTYPREEPSADEMIGCLANGSPAAARFDADLGAVATSAGETPPVGGVDPASLAAAELAVRLADIELRNVGCGSCGGYVSTTFVPIRWDDAAPGLTARSGLLGDVRFEAVQVSGGGWTAELNAC
;
A
#
# COMPACT_ATOMS: atom_id res chain seq x y z
N MET A 1 29.13 0.62 32.69
CA MET A 1 28.80 1.41 31.49
C MET A 1 27.75 0.63 30.71
N PRO A 2 26.64 1.24 30.26
CA PRO A 2 25.74 0.56 29.34
C PRO A 2 26.50 0.28 28.04
N ALA A 3 26.29 -0.88 27.43
CA ALA A 3 26.87 -1.20 26.13
C ALA A 3 26.31 -0.21 25.07
N PRO A 4 27.12 0.20 24.08
CA PRO A 4 26.61 1.02 22.98
C PRO A 4 25.50 0.25 22.26
N THR A 5 24.34 0.88 22.08
CA THR A 5 23.26 0.34 21.26
C THR A 5 23.76 0.21 19.83
N VAL A 6 23.80 -1.03 19.33
CA VAL A 6 24.14 -1.30 17.93
C VAL A 6 23.04 -0.70 17.05
N PRO A 7 23.36 0.15 16.05
CA PRO A 7 22.36 0.67 15.12
C PRO A 7 21.68 -0.46 14.35
N THR A 8 20.38 -0.31 14.10
CA THR A 8 19.55 -1.27 13.38
C THR A 8 18.65 -0.56 12.38
N ALA A 9 18.02 -1.31 11.47
CA ALA A 9 17.05 -0.79 10.51
C ALA A 9 15.81 -0.14 11.15
N ALA A 10 15.60 -0.30 12.47
CA ALA A 10 14.50 0.33 13.19
C ALA A 10 14.52 1.86 13.08
N GLY A 11 15.71 2.48 13.04
CA GLY A 11 15.84 3.92 12.81
C GLY A 11 15.42 4.32 11.39
N ASP A 12 15.83 3.53 10.39
CA ASP A 12 15.52 3.77 8.98
C ASP A 12 14.03 3.58 8.66
N LEU A 13 13.35 2.67 9.37
CA LEU A 13 11.92 2.37 9.20
C LEU A 13 10.98 3.14 10.13
N ALA A 14 11.48 3.97 11.03
CA ALA A 14 10.64 4.78 11.90
C ALA A 14 9.62 5.65 11.11
N PRO A 15 10.00 6.34 10.00
CA PRO A 15 9.04 7.09 9.18
C PRO A 15 7.93 6.21 8.60
N PHE A 16 8.26 5.01 8.14
CA PHE A 16 7.27 4.06 7.63
C PHE A 16 6.29 3.60 8.71
N VAL A 17 6.80 3.21 9.88
CA VAL A 17 5.97 2.75 10.98
C VAL A 17 5.00 3.85 11.44
N ASP A 18 5.46 5.10 11.54
CA ASP A 18 4.62 6.22 11.94
C ASP A 18 3.58 6.60 10.86
N ALA A 19 3.97 6.58 9.59
CA ALA A 19 3.06 6.79 8.46
C ALA A 19 1.99 5.69 8.40
N ALA A 20 2.36 4.43 8.60
CA ALA A 20 1.46 3.29 8.62
C ALA A 20 0.43 3.39 9.75
N ARG A 21 0.85 3.74 10.98
CA ARG A 21 -0.08 3.99 12.10
C ARG A 21 -1.06 5.13 11.80
N SER A 22 -0.54 6.21 11.22
CA SER A 22 -1.36 7.37 10.86
C SER A 22 -2.39 7.02 9.77
N ALA A 23 -2.00 6.21 8.78
CA ALA A 23 -2.91 5.68 7.78
C ALA A 23 -3.97 4.73 8.37
N ASP A 24 -3.57 3.82 9.27
CA ASP A 24 -4.52 2.94 9.98
C ASP A 24 -5.58 3.72 10.75
N SER A 25 -5.16 4.75 11.51
CA SER A 25 -6.10 5.61 12.24
C SER A 25 -7.11 6.29 11.30
N ARG A 26 -6.65 6.83 10.17
CA ARG A 26 -7.51 7.46 9.16
C ARG A 26 -8.47 6.45 8.51
N LEU A 27 -8.00 5.25 8.22
CA LEU A 27 -8.83 4.16 7.69
C LEU A 27 -9.90 3.73 8.69
N ARG A 28 -9.57 3.62 9.99
CA ARG A 28 -10.55 3.31 11.04
C ARG A 28 -11.60 4.41 11.19
N GLU A 29 -11.19 5.68 11.13
CA GLU A 29 -12.12 6.81 11.15
C GLU A 29 -13.07 6.80 9.94
N ALA A 30 -12.53 6.63 8.72
CA ALA A 30 -13.32 6.54 7.50
C ALA A 30 -14.31 5.36 7.55
N ALA A 31 -13.85 4.18 8.01
CA ALA A 31 -14.71 3.02 8.18
C ALA A 31 -15.85 3.26 9.20
N ALA A 32 -15.58 3.95 10.30
CA ALA A 32 -16.60 4.31 11.28
C ALA A 32 -17.68 5.24 10.68
N LEU A 33 -17.27 6.22 9.87
CA LEU A 33 -18.21 7.11 9.16
C LEU A 33 -19.05 6.34 8.14
N ILE A 34 -18.43 5.45 7.36
CA ILE A 34 -19.12 4.60 6.39
C ILE A 34 -20.14 3.69 7.07
N ASN A 35 -19.78 3.07 8.20
CA ASN A 35 -20.71 2.24 8.97
C ASN A 35 -21.93 3.05 9.46
N GLY A 36 -21.78 4.34 9.74
CA GLY A 36 -22.90 5.26 10.04
C GLY A 36 -23.67 5.73 8.80
N ALA A 37 -23.03 5.73 7.63
CA ALA A 37 -23.64 6.09 6.34
C ALA A 37 -24.55 4.98 5.79
N VAL A 38 -24.22 3.71 6.06
CA VAL A 38 -25.02 2.55 5.62
C VAL A 38 -26.24 2.38 6.53
N ARG A 39 -27.44 2.60 5.98
CA ARG A 39 -28.72 2.46 6.67
C ARG A 39 -29.54 1.31 6.07
N SER A 40 -30.65 0.95 6.72
CA SER A 40 -31.52 -0.12 6.25
C SER A 40 -32.16 0.14 4.88
N THR A 41 -32.41 1.40 4.52
CA THR A 41 -33.11 1.78 3.27
C THR A 41 -32.24 2.53 2.27
N ALA A 42 -31.06 3.02 2.66
CA ALA A 42 -30.16 3.77 1.79
C ALA A 42 -28.74 3.84 2.35
N VAL A 43 -27.77 4.14 1.49
CA VAL A 43 -26.45 4.64 1.88
C VAL A 43 -26.47 6.16 1.74
N VAL A 44 -26.19 6.87 2.83
CA VAL A 44 -26.20 8.35 2.87
C VAL A 44 -24.79 8.84 3.12
N VAL A 45 -24.12 9.29 2.06
CA VAL A 45 -22.73 9.74 2.11
C VAL A 45 -22.69 11.26 2.09
N ASP A 46 -22.15 11.83 3.17
CA ASP A 46 -21.94 13.26 3.31
C ASP A 46 -20.51 13.68 2.93
N ALA A 47 -20.29 14.99 2.83
CA ALA A 47 -18.98 15.55 2.49
C ALA A 47 -17.88 15.17 3.50
N ARG A 48 -18.26 14.93 4.76
CA ARG A 48 -17.32 14.48 5.81
C ARG A 48 -16.81 13.07 5.52
N THR A 49 -17.71 12.16 5.16
CA THR A 49 -17.37 10.78 4.80
C THR A 49 -16.47 10.76 3.56
N VAL A 50 -16.81 11.55 2.53
CA VAL A 50 -15.98 11.71 1.33
C VAL A 50 -14.56 12.18 1.69
N ALA A 51 -14.44 13.26 2.48
CA ALA A 51 -13.16 13.81 2.86
C ALA A 51 -12.33 12.84 3.72
N ALA A 52 -12.97 12.09 4.62
CA ALA A 52 -12.29 11.10 5.44
C ALA A 52 -11.73 9.95 4.60
N VAL A 53 -12.46 9.47 3.59
CA VAL A 53 -11.99 8.42 2.68
C VAL A 53 -10.83 8.93 1.83
N GLN A 54 -10.93 10.14 1.26
CA GLN A 54 -9.83 10.76 0.51
C GLN A 54 -8.56 10.92 1.36
N ALA A 55 -8.71 11.35 2.62
CA ALA A 55 -7.58 11.49 3.53
C ALA A 55 -6.94 10.16 3.94
N ALA A 56 -7.64 9.03 3.80
CA ALA A 56 -7.18 7.70 4.18
C ALA A 56 -6.34 6.99 3.09
N GLU A 57 -6.13 7.64 1.93
CA GLU A 57 -5.31 7.11 0.84
C GLU A 57 -3.85 6.85 1.30
N PRO A 58 -3.30 5.65 1.08
CA PRO A 58 -2.02 5.24 1.64
C PRO A 58 -0.79 5.65 0.79
N GLU A 59 -0.95 6.43 -0.28
CA GLU A 59 0.14 6.83 -1.19
C GLU A 59 1.36 7.43 -0.44
N GLN A 60 1.10 8.26 0.58
CA GLN A 60 2.16 8.85 1.40
C GLN A 60 2.92 7.81 2.24
N VAL A 61 2.33 6.66 2.55
CA VAL A 61 3.00 5.57 3.25
C VAL A 61 4.01 4.90 2.33
N ALA A 62 3.67 4.66 1.06
CA ALA A 62 4.59 4.08 0.07
C ALA A 62 5.89 4.91 -0.05
N ALA A 63 5.77 6.24 -0.06
CA ALA A 63 6.92 7.15 -0.16
C ALA A 63 7.92 7.06 1.02
N THR A 64 7.52 6.47 2.15
CA THR A 64 8.39 6.30 3.33
C THR A 64 9.13 4.97 3.36
N ILE A 65 8.86 4.07 2.40
CA ILE A 65 9.48 2.75 2.35
C ILE A 65 10.89 2.88 1.74
N PRO A 66 11.98 2.60 2.49
CA PRO A 66 13.32 2.67 1.95
C PRO A 66 13.57 1.51 0.96
N PRO A 67 14.18 1.76 -0.21
CA PRO A 67 14.61 0.67 -1.07
C PRO A 67 15.83 -0.05 -0.48
N GLY A 68 16.20 -1.19 -1.09
CA GLY A 68 17.43 -1.92 -0.71
C GLY A 68 17.34 -2.76 0.56
N MET A 69 16.15 -2.87 1.16
CA MET A 69 15.93 -3.76 2.31
C MET A 69 16.24 -5.23 1.96
N PRO A 70 16.79 -6.01 2.91
CA PRO A 70 16.88 -7.46 2.75
C PRO A 70 15.48 -8.08 2.65
N GLU A 71 15.39 -9.19 1.91
CA GLU A 71 14.11 -9.80 1.51
C GLU A 71 13.12 -10.04 2.68
N PRO A 72 13.53 -10.56 3.85
CA PRO A 72 12.59 -10.78 4.96
C PRO A 72 11.98 -9.48 5.49
N LEU A 73 12.78 -8.42 5.61
CA LEU A 73 12.32 -7.11 6.09
C LEU A 73 11.42 -6.44 5.06
N LEU A 74 11.82 -6.46 3.78
CA LEU A 74 11.00 -5.94 2.69
C LEU A 74 9.63 -6.64 2.65
N ARG A 75 9.58 -7.96 2.89
CA ARG A 75 8.33 -8.71 2.86
C ARG A 75 7.38 -8.29 3.96
N ALA A 76 7.89 -8.11 5.19
CA ALA A 76 7.07 -7.63 6.31
C ALA A 76 6.52 -6.21 6.04
N VAL A 77 7.35 -5.33 5.48
CA VAL A 77 6.95 -3.95 5.12
C VAL A 77 5.89 -3.95 4.02
N LEU A 78 6.08 -4.72 2.94
CA LEU A 78 5.13 -4.79 1.84
C LEU A 78 3.82 -5.48 2.23
N LEU A 79 3.85 -6.46 3.12
CA LEU A 79 2.63 -7.05 3.70
C LEU A 79 1.82 -5.98 4.45
N THR A 80 2.47 -5.23 5.34
CA THR A 80 1.84 -4.15 6.11
C THR A 80 1.30 -3.03 5.21
N TYR A 81 2.04 -2.65 4.16
CA TYR A 81 1.55 -1.68 3.17
C TYR A 81 0.34 -2.24 2.40
N SER A 82 0.42 -3.50 1.97
CA SER A 82 -0.67 -4.17 1.27
C SER A 82 -1.95 -4.22 2.10
N ASP A 83 -1.87 -4.35 3.42
CA ASP A 83 -3.03 -4.26 4.30
C ASP A 83 -3.72 -2.90 4.24
N LEU A 84 -2.94 -1.82 4.25
CA LEU A 84 -3.47 -0.46 4.16
C LEU A 84 -4.15 -0.22 2.81
N VAL A 85 -3.49 -0.61 1.71
CA VAL A 85 -4.04 -0.50 0.36
C VAL A 85 -5.31 -1.33 0.21
N SER A 86 -5.30 -2.57 0.71
CA SER A 86 -6.46 -3.47 0.69
C SER A 86 -7.69 -2.87 1.38
N ARG A 87 -7.47 -2.25 2.55
CA ARG A 87 -8.54 -1.58 3.31
C ARG A 87 -9.03 -0.31 2.63
N TYR A 88 -8.11 0.51 2.11
CA TYR A 88 -8.48 1.71 1.37
C TYR A 88 -9.31 1.37 0.13
N ALA A 89 -8.88 0.38 -0.64
CA ALA A 89 -9.57 -0.07 -1.83
C ALA A 89 -11.02 -0.53 -1.53
N ALA A 90 -11.23 -1.26 -0.43
CA ALA A 90 -12.54 -1.70 0.03
C ALA A 90 -13.52 -0.55 0.31
N ILE A 91 -13.03 0.64 0.65
CA ILE A 91 -13.85 1.84 0.94
C ILE A 91 -13.76 2.91 -0.16
N SER A 92 -12.96 2.70 -1.19
CA SER A 92 -12.56 3.76 -2.14
C SER A 92 -13.72 4.33 -2.97
N SER A 93 -14.80 3.57 -3.19
CA SER A 93 -16.00 4.05 -3.90
C SER A 93 -16.67 5.23 -3.17
N PHE A 94 -16.54 5.31 -1.85
CA PHE A 94 -17.09 6.39 -1.03
C PHE A 94 -16.34 7.72 -1.23
N ARG A 95 -15.16 7.74 -1.85
CA ARG A 95 -14.36 8.97 -2.08
C ARG A 95 -14.96 9.92 -3.12
N ILE A 96 -15.90 9.44 -3.93
CA ILE A 96 -16.64 10.22 -4.95
C ILE A 96 -18.15 10.10 -4.81
N ALA A 97 -18.64 9.27 -3.88
CA ALA A 97 -20.06 9.09 -3.65
C ALA A 97 -20.58 10.24 -2.76
N ALA A 98 -21.30 11.20 -3.33
CA ALA A 98 -21.93 12.29 -2.58
C ALA A 98 -23.44 12.25 -2.80
N GLY A 99 -24.20 11.95 -1.75
CA GLY A 99 -25.66 11.93 -1.82
C GLY A 99 -26.29 10.73 -1.13
N THR A 100 -27.51 10.41 -1.57
CA THR A 100 -28.31 9.30 -1.05
C THR A 100 -28.48 8.25 -2.14
N TYR A 101 -28.08 7.03 -1.84
CA TYR A 101 -28.15 5.87 -2.71
C TYR A 101 -29.18 4.89 -2.13
N PRO A 102 -30.39 4.78 -2.69
CA PRO A 102 -31.40 3.83 -2.22
C PRO A 102 -30.85 2.40 -2.19
N ARG A 103 -31.24 1.61 -1.19
CA ARG A 103 -30.66 0.28 -0.96
C ARG A 103 -30.89 -0.69 -2.11
N GLU A 104 -32.00 -0.54 -2.85
CA GLU A 104 -32.36 -1.39 -3.99
C GLU A 104 -31.60 -1.04 -5.29
N GLU A 105 -30.86 0.07 -5.31
CA GLU A 105 -30.10 0.48 -6.50
C GLU A 105 -28.76 -0.27 -6.60
N PRO A 106 -28.34 -0.68 -7.81
CA PRO A 106 -27.07 -1.40 -8.01
C PRO A 106 -25.84 -0.68 -7.44
N SER A 107 -25.86 0.66 -7.45
CA SER A 107 -24.78 1.48 -6.89
C SER A 107 -24.60 1.28 -5.38
N ALA A 108 -25.68 1.12 -4.61
CA ALA A 108 -25.58 0.86 -3.18
C ALA A 108 -25.04 -0.55 -2.90
N ASP A 109 -25.42 -1.54 -3.71
CA ASP A 109 -24.93 -2.91 -3.61
C ASP A 109 -23.43 -3.02 -3.94
N GLU A 110 -22.97 -2.35 -4.98
CA GLU A 110 -21.54 -2.29 -5.32
C GLU A 110 -20.72 -1.65 -4.20
N MET A 111 -21.18 -0.52 -3.68
CA MET A 111 -20.51 0.18 -2.56
C MET A 111 -20.40 -0.70 -1.32
N ILE A 112 -21.44 -1.46 -0.98
CA ILE A 112 -21.47 -2.31 0.23
C ILE A 112 -20.71 -3.62 0.01
N GLY A 113 -20.79 -4.20 -1.19
CA GLY A 113 -20.17 -5.49 -1.52
C GLY A 113 -18.66 -5.51 -1.26
N CYS A 114 -18.00 -4.37 -1.45
CA CYS A 114 -16.55 -4.23 -1.28
C CYS A 114 -16.10 -4.09 0.18
N LEU A 115 -16.97 -3.64 1.10
CA LEU A 115 -16.58 -3.31 2.47
C LEU A 115 -16.01 -4.51 3.23
N ALA A 116 -16.50 -5.72 2.95
CA ALA A 116 -16.05 -6.94 3.62
C ALA A 116 -14.57 -7.26 3.35
N ASN A 117 -14.04 -6.83 2.19
CA ASN A 117 -12.69 -7.16 1.75
C ASN A 117 -11.60 -6.54 2.64
N GLY A 118 -11.88 -5.42 3.31
CA GLY A 118 -10.94 -4.75 4.21
C GLY A 118 -10.82 -5.38 5.61
N SER A 119 -11.82 -6.17 6.04
CA SER A 119 -11.88 -6.66 7.43
C SER A 119 -10.71 -7.58 7.81
N PRO A 120 -10.29 -8.57 6.97
CA PRO A 120 -9.16 -9.42 7.32
C PRO A 120 -7.85 -8.64 7.48
N ALA A 121 -7.63 -7.62 6.65
CA ALA A 121 -6.47 -6.74 6.73
C ALA A 121 -6.47 -5.89 7.99
N ALA A 122 -7.63 -5.33 8.35
CA ALA A 122 -7.76 -4.57 9.59
C ALA A 122 -7.47 -5.42 10.83
N ALA A 123 -7.87 -6.71 10.83
CA ALA A 123 -7.69 -7.60 11.96
C ALA A 123 -6.23 -8.00 12.24
N ARG A 124 -5.38 -8.03 11.20
CA ARG A 124 -3.96 -8.43 11.32
C ARG A 124 -2.98 -7.26 11.39
N PHE A 125 -3.40 -6.06 11.00
CA PHE A 125 -2.53 -4.89 10.84
C PHE A 125 -1.58 -4.65 12.04
N ASP A 126 -2.10 -4.68 13.27
CA ASP A 126 -1.29 -4.41 14.46
C ASP A 126 -0.20 -5.49 14.67
N ALA A 127 -0.51 -6.75 14.32
CA ALA A 127 0.45 -7.86 14.38
C ALA A 127 1.51 -7.74 13.28
N ASP A 128 1.10 -7.41 12.06
CA ASP A 128 2.02 -7.26 10.91
C ASP A 128 2.96 -6.06 11.09
N LEU A 129 2.44 -4.94 11.60
CA LEU A 129 3.27 -3.79 11.97
C LEU A 129 4.23 -4.11 13.13
N GLY A 130 3.81 -4.93 14.09
CA GLY A 130 4.67 -5.45 15.15
C GLY A 130 5.80 -6.36 14.61
N ALA A 131 5.50 -7.16 13.58
CA ALA A 131 6.50 -7.98 12.89
C ALA A 131 7.53 -7.13 12.14
N VAL A 132 7.11 -6.01 11.53
CA VAL A 132 8.04 -5.03 10.95
C VAL A 132 8.98 -4.49 12.02
N ALA A 133 8.46 -4.02 13.16
CA ALA A 133 9.29 -3.47 14.23
C ALA A 133 10.29 -4.50 14.77
N THR A 134 9.86 -5.75 14.93
CA THR A 134 10.71 -6.86 15.38
C THR A 134 11.82 -7.14 14.37
N SER A 135 11.47 -7.33 13.10
CA SER A 135 12.45 -7.61 12.03
C SER A 135 13.43 -6.46 11.84
N ALA A 136 12.97 -5.21 11.93
CA ALA A 136 13.82 -4.03 11.85
C ALA A 136 14.82 -3.92 13.02
N GLY A 137 14.44 -4.38 14.21
CA GLY A 137 15.31 -4.45 15.38
C GLY A 137 16.42 -5.50 15.29
N GLU A 138 16.26 -6.51 14.41
CA GLU A 138 17.22 -7.59 14.19
C GLU A 138 18.07 -7.38 12.92
N THR A 139 17.67 -6.43 12.08
CA THR A 139 18.32 -6.17 10.79
C THR A 139 19.35 -5.05 10.94
N PRO A 140 20.57 -5.18 10.37
CA PRO A 140 21.50 -4.06 10.23
C PRO A 140 20.83 -2.86 9.52
N PRO A 141 21.33 -1.63 9.70
CA PRO A 141 20.81 -0.48 8.98
C PRO A 141 20.77 -0.73 7.47
N VAL A 142 19.67 -0.35 6.83
CA VAL A 142 19.44 -0.59 5.39
C VAL A 142 20.41 0.25 4.56
N GLY A 143 20.87 1.37 5.13
CA GLY A 143 21.78 2.31 4.48
C GLY A 143 21.09 3.12 3.38
N GLY A 144 21.67 4.26 3.03
CA GLY A 144 21.19 5.04 1.89
C GLY A 144 21.53 4.34 0.58
N VAL A 145 20.53 3.78 -0.09
CA VAL A 145 20.65 3.32 -1.48
C VAL A 145 20.44 4.48 -2.45
N ASP A 146 21.17 4.45 -3.56
CA ASP A 146 20.98 5.40 -4.66
C ASP A 146 19.52 5.32 -5.17
N PRO A 147 18.75 6.42 -5.18
CA PRO A 147 17.41 6.44 -5.75
C PRO A 147 17.35 6.02 -7.23
N ALA A 148 18.46 6.09 -7.96
CA ALA A 148 18.60 5.61 -9.33
C ALA A 148 18.90 4.09 -9.45
N SER A 149 19.09 3.41 -8.31
CA SER A 149 19.46 2.00 -8.29
C SER A 149 18.33 1.07 -8.75
N LEU A 150 18.71 -0.13 -9.17
CA LEU A 150 17.75 -1.19 -9.50
C LEU A 150 16.89 -1.59 -8.28
N ALA A 151 17.45 -1.52 -7.07
CA ALA A 151 16.68 -1.79 -5.84
C ALA A 151 15.54 -0.78 -5.62
N ALA A 152 15.73 0.48 -6.01
CA ALA A 152 14.68 1.49 -5.99
C ALA A 152 13.60 1.22 -7.06
N ALA A 153 14.03 0.79 -8.27
CA ALA A 153 13.10 0.38 -9.31
C ALA A 153 12.28 -0.86 -8.91
N GLU A 154 12.91 -1.86 -8.29
CA GLU A 154 12.24 -3.07 -7.79
C GLU A 154 11.18 -2.74 -6.74
N LEU A 155 11.47 -1.82 -5.82
CA LEU A 155 10.49 -1.36 -4.86
C LEU A 155 9.29 -0.72 -5.57
N ALA A 156 9.51 0.17 -6.54
CA ALA A 156 8.43 0.81 -7.29
C ALA A 156 7.52 -0.21 -8.01
N VAL A 157 8.10 -1.24 -8.65
CA VAL A 157 7.35 -2.33 -9.29
C VAL A 157 6.48 -3.09 -8.29
N ARG A 158 7.00 -3.38 -7.09
CA ARG A 158 6.26 -4.09 -6.05
C ARG A 158 5.11 -3.26 -5.48
N LEU A 159 5.31 -1.95 -5.30
CA LEU A 159 4.26 -1.04 -4.83
C LEU A 159 3.14 -0.92 -5.88
N ALA A 160 3.51 -0.76 -7.15
CA ALA A 160 2.56 -0.70 -8.25
C ALA A 160 1.75 -2.01 -8.40
N ASP A 161 2.35 -3.19 -8.17
CA ASP A 161 1.61 -4.47 -8.16
C ASP A 161 0.59 -4.54 -7.03
N ILE A 162 0.96 -4.11 -5.81
CA ILE A 162 0.04 -4.07 -4.65
C ILE A 162 -1.15 -3.15 -4.92
N GLU A 163 -0.88 -1.98 -5.51
CA GLU A 163 -1.93 -1.01 -5.86
C GLU A 163 -2.83 -1.54 -6.96
N LEU A 164 -2.27 -2.04 -8.06
CA LEU A 164 -3.04 -2.57 -9.17
C LEU A 164 -3.96 -3.72 -8.73
N ARG A 165 -3.47 -4.66 -7.92
CA ARG A 165 -4.27 -5.81 -7.47
C ARG A 165 -5.40 -5.47 -6.48
N ASN A 166 -5.35 -4.30 -5.85
CA ASN A 166 -6.37 -3.88 -4.90
C ASN A 166 -7.33 -2.83 -5.48
N VAL A 167 -6.82 -1.87 -6.26
CA VAL A 167 -7.54 -0.69 -6.75
C VAL A 167 -7.77 -0.75 -8.27
N GLY A 168 -7.01 -1.57 -9.00
CA GLY A 168 -7.10 -1.72 -10.45
C GLY A 168 -8.26 -2.62 -10.91
N CYS A 169 -8.75 -2.34 -12.11
CA CYS A 169 -9.60 -3.24 -12.91
C CYS A 169 -10.86 -3.78 -12.23
N GLY A 170 -11.52 -2.94 -11.45
CA GLY A 170 -12.73 -3.30 -10.72
C GLY A 170 -12.44 -4.09 -9.44
N SER A 171 -11.18 -4.28 -9.07
CA SER A 171 -10.81 -4.77 -7.75
C SER A 171 -11.25 -3.78 -6.68
N CYS A 172 -11.63 -4.30 -5.52
CA CYS A 172 -12.01 -3.46 -4.40
C CYS A 172 -11.46 -4.01 -3.08
N GLY A 173 -10.14 -4.15 -3.05
CA GLY A 173 -9.40 -4.65 -1.89
C GLY A 173 -9.40 -6.17 -1.78
N GLY A 174 -8.96 -6.65 -0.62
CA GLY A 174 -8.87 -8.08 -0.29
C GLY A 174 -7.56 -8.75 -0.72
N TYR A 175 -6.78 -8.15 -1.63
CA TYR A 175 -5.46 -8.67 -1.97
C TYR A 175 -4.44 -8.35 -0.86
N VAL A 176 -3.55 -9.32 -0.61
CA VAL A 176 -2.52 -9.26 0.43
C VAL A 176 -1.24 -9.85 -0.13
N SER A 177 -0.19 -9.04 -0.22
CA SER A 177 1.12 -9.48 -0.70
C SER A 177 1.84 -10.30 0.38
N THR A 178 1.59 -11.61 0.42
CA THR A 178 2.21 -12.53 1.37
C THR A 178 3.49 -13.19 0.82
N THR A 179 3.67 -13.18 -0.50
CA THR A 179 4.82 -13.76 -1.19
C THR A 179 5.34 -12.83 -2.27
N PHE A 180 6.63 -12.94 -2.56
CA PHE A 180 7.24 -12.18 -3.64
C PHE A 180 7.05 -12.91 -4.96
N VAL A 181 6.25 -12.29 -5.83
CA VAL A 181 6.28 -12.63 -7.25
C VAL A 181 7.68 -12.26 -7.78
N PRO A 182 8.37 -13.17 -8.50
CA PRO A 182 9.71 -12.91 -9.02
C PRO A 182 9.71 -11.76 -10.03
N ILE A 183 10.71 -10.87 -9.94
CA ILE A 183 10.98 -9.84 -10.95
C ILE A 183 12.12 -10.35 -11.85
N ARG A 184 11.91 -10.27 -13.17
CA ARG A 184 12.91 -10.54 -14.19
C ARG A 184 13.09 -9.29 -15.05
N TRP A 185 14.25 -8.67 -14.98
CA TRP A 185 14.57 -7.50 -15.79
C TRP A 185 14.97 -7.93 -17.21
N ASP A 186 14.52 -7.19 -18.22
CA ASP A 186 15.02 -7.32 -19.58
C ASP A 186 16.45 -6.75 -19.68
N ASP A 187 17.23 -7.23 -20.65
CA ASP A 187 18.56 -6.67 -20.91
C ASP A 187 18.43 -5.21 -21.36
N ALA A 188 19.11 -4.31 -20.65
CA ALA A 188 19.03 -2.87 -20.92
C ALA A 188 20.40 -2.19 -20.78
N ALA A 189 20.72 -1.30 -21.72
CA ALA A 189 21.97 -0.55 -21.73
C ALA A 189 22.16 0.23 -20.40
N PRO A 190 23.40 0.34 -19.89
CA PRO A 190 23.69 1.18 -18.73
C PRO A 190 23.25 2.63 -19.00
N GLY A 191 22.61 3.27 -18.01
CA GLY A 191 22.21 4.68 -18.09
C GLY A 191 20.84 4.97 -18.70
N LEU A 192 20.04 3.95 -19.06
CA LEU A 192 18.63 4.16 -19.40
C LEU A 192 17.83 4.54 -18.15
N THR A 193 17.02 5.60 -18.29
CA THR A 193 16.07 6.09 -17.28
C THR A 193 14.74 5.35 -17.32
N ALA A 194 14.60 4.37 -18.23
CA ALA A 194 13.48 3.45 -18.30
C ALA A 194 14.01 2.01 -18.33
N ARG A 195 13.32 1.12 -17.63
CA ARG A 195 13.65 -0.30 -17.51
C ARG A 195 12.37 -1.10 -17.68
N SER A 196 12.45 -2.24 -18.36
CA SER A 196 11.30 -3.13 -18.53
C SER A 196 11.62 -4.52 -18.00
N GLY A 197 10.58 -5.29 -17.73
CA GLY A 197 10.73 -6.65 -17.25
C GLY A 197 9.41 -7.36 -17.05
N LEU A 198 9.48 -8.52 -16.39
CA LEU A 198 8.35 -9.34 -16.02
C LEU A 198 8.26 -9.47 -14.50
N LEU A 199 7.08 -9.17 -13.94
CA LEU A 199 6.70 -9.57 -12.60
C LEU A 199 5.88 -10.87 -12.72
N GLY A 200 6.53 -12.01 -12.49
CA GLY A 200 6.00 -13.31 -12.87
C GLY A 200 5.85 -13.39 -14.39
N ASP A 201 4.60 -13.32 -14.85
CA ASP A 201 4.23 -13.32 -16.27
C ASP A 201 3.64 -11.98 -16.74
N VAL A 202 3.58 -10.97 -15.85
CA VAL A 202 3.07 -9.62 -16.17
C VAL A 202 4.20 -8.72 -16.63
N ARG A 203 4.06 -8.11 -17.82
CA ARG A 203 5.01 -7.10 -18.31
C ARG A 203 4.87 -5.81 -17.53
N PHE A 204 5.99 -5.18 -17.20
CA PHE A 204 6.00 -3.85 -16.60
C PHE A 204 7.04 -2.95 -17.26
N GLU A 205 6.85 -1.64 -17.10
CA GLU A 205 7.83 -0.59 -17.38
C GLU A 205 8.04 0.24 -16.12
N ALA A 206 9.29 0.45 -15.74
CA ALA A 206 9.70 1.31 -14.64
C ALA A 206 10.47 2.51 -15.20
N VAL A 207 10.07 3.73 -14.82
CA VAL A 207 10.66 4.98 -15.30
C VAL A 207 11.18 5.78 -14.11
N GLN A 208 12.39 6.28 -14.24
CA GLN A 208 13.03 7.12 -13.24
C GLN A 208 12.45 8.54 -13.28
N VAL A 209 12.06 9.08 -12.12
CA VAL A 209 11.50 10.43 -12.01
C VAL A 209 12.62 11.46 -11.83
N SER A 210 12.49 12.62 -12.49
CA SER A 210 13.45 13.71 -12.34
C SER A 210 13.45 14.25 -10.91
N GLY A 211 14.62 14.22 -10.25
CA GLY A 211 14.76 14.61 -8.84
C GLY A 211 14.76 13.43 -7.85
N GLY A 212 14.54 12.19 -8.31
CA GLY A 212 14.80 10.96 -7.55
C GLY A 212 13.67 9.92 -7.63
N GLY A 213 14.04 8.64 -7.44
CA GLY A 213 13.11 7.50 -7.36
C GLY A 213 12.65 6.95 -8.71
N TRP A 214 11.69 6.03 -8.66
CA TRP A 214 11.11 5.34 -9.82
C TRP A 214 9.60 5.27 -9.68
N THR A 215 8.90 5.34 -10.80
CA THR A 215 7.51 4.89 -10.94
C THR A 215 7.48 3.62 -11.78
N ALA A 216 6.46 2.79 -11.63
CA ALA A 216 6.29 1.60 -12.44
C ALA A 216 4.83 1.44 -12.88
N GLU A 217 4.65 0.99 -14.11
CA GLU A 217 3.36 0.64 -14.70
C GLU A 217 3.37 -0.85 -15.06
N LEU A 218 2.33 -1.57 -14.66
CA LEU A 218 2.16 -2.99 -14.98
C LEU A 218 1.07 -3.14 -16.06
N ASN A 219 1.38 -3.89 -17.11
CA ASN A 219 0.47 -4.22 -18.21
C ASN A 219 -0.44 -5.38 -17.81
N ALA A 220 -1.22 -5.20 -16.74
CA ALA A 220 -2.18 -6.17 -16.25
C ALA A 220 -3.49 -5.50 -15.86
N CYS A 221 -4.52 -6.34 -15.78
CA CYS A 221 -5.81 -6.02 -15.20
C CYS A 221 -6.10 -6.97 -14.06
#